data_AF-A0A8T3KLN4-F1
#
_entry.id   AF-A0A8T3KLN4-F1
#
_cell.length_a   1.000
_cell.length_b   1.000
_cell.length_c   1.000
_cell.angle_alpha   90.00
_cell.angle_beta   90.00
_cell.angle_gamma   90.00
#
_symmetry.space_group_name_H-M   'P 1'
#
loop_
_entity.id
_entity.type
_entity.pdbx_description
1 polymer ?
#
loop_
_entity_poly.entity_id
_entity_poly.type
_entity_poly.pdbx_seq_one_letter_code
_entity_poly.pdbx_strand_id
1 'polypeptide(L)'
;MMKKLKESYGDTFKVKHSIMDSGYDIEDNYNYTVNEFHAQPIIAYNKRNSYAPPEELNEKLHQICSMGYELVYWGKDGDYLKFRCPHVLGKVDCPHGSIWCSSSNYGYCLK
;
A
#
# COMPACT_ATOMS: atom_id res chain seq x y z
N MET A 1 -18.27 -19.45 -5.64
CA MET A 1 -18.03 -18.58 -6.83
C MET A 1 -16.59 -18.67 -7.31
N MET A 2 -15.60 -18.42 -6.45
CA MET A 2 -14.17 -18.44 -6.77
C MET A 2 -13.67 -19.74 -7.42
N LYS A 3 -14.12 -20.89 -6.90
CA LYS A 3 -13.79 -22.20 -7.47
C LYS A 3 -14.14 -22.34 -8.96
N LYS A 4 -15.36 -21.95 -9.34
CA LYS A 4 -15.81 -21.99 -10.75
C LYS A 4 -14.98 -21.06 -11.64
N LEU A 5 -14.54 -19.91 -11.11
CA LEU A 5 -13.66 -18.99 -11.84
C LEU A 5 -12.30 -19.64 -12.14
N LYS A 6 -11.69 -20.31 -11.15
CA LYS A 6 -10.43 -21.05 -11.34
C LYS A 6 -10.58 -22.21 -12.32
N GLU A 7 -11.65 -22.99 -12.20
CA GLU A 7 -11.91 -24.13 -13.09
C GLU A 7 -12.17 -23.69 -14.54
N SER A 8 -12.87 -22.57 -14.74
CA SER A 8 -13.25 -22.11 -16.08
C SER A 8 -12.17 -21.28 -16.76
N TYR A 9 -11.35 -20.55 -15.99
CA TYR A 9 -10.44 -19.54 -16.54
C TYR A 9 -9.02 -19.58 -15.95
N GLY A 10 -8.68 -20.56 -15.12
CA GLY A 10 -7.39 -20.63 -14.43
C GLY A 10 -6.18 -20.70 -15.37
N ASP A 11 -6.34 -21.31 -16.54
CA ASP A 11 -5.29 -21.37 -17.56
C ASP A 11 -5.18 -20.07 -18.38
N THR A 12 -6.21 -19.22 -18.35
CA THR A 12 -6.25 -17.95 -19.10
C THR A 12 -5.79 -16.77 -18.25
N PHE A 13 -6.23 -16.72 -16.99
CA PHE A 13 -5.94 -15.60 -16.09
C PHE A 13 -5.20 -16.08 -14.84
N LYS A 14 -3.99 -15.54 -14.66
CA LYS A 14 -3.31 -15.62 -13.37
C LYS A 14 -3.74 -14.44 -12.49
N VAL A 15 -4.73 -14.68 -11.63
CA VAL A 15 -5.20 -13.68 -10.67
C VAL A 15 -4.07 -13.37 -9.68
N LYS A 16 -3.57 -12.13 -9.70
CA LYS A 16 -2.54 -11.65 -8.75
C LYS A 16 -3.13 -10.83 -7.60
N HIS A 17 -4.18 -10.08 -7.90
CA HIS A 17 -4.87 -9.21 -6.97
C HIS A 17 -6.37 -9.36 -7.20
N SER A 18 -7.15 -9.28 -6.12
CA SER A 18 -8.60 -9.23 -6.22
C SER A 18 -9.15 -8.20 -5.25
N ILE A 19 -10.15 -7.45 -5.71
CA ILE A 19 -10.87 -6.46 -4.91
C ILE A 19 -12.27 -7.01 -4.75
N MET A 20 -12.66 -7.24 -3.51
CA MET A 20 -14.01 -7.65 -3.16
C MET A 20 -14.39 -6.85 -1.92
N ASP A 21 -15.59 -6.30 -1.89
CA ASP A 21 -16.10 -5.56 -0.73
C ASP A 21 -16.56 -6.59 0.33
N SER A 22 -17.86 -6.78 0.50
CA SER A 22 -18.41 -7.82 1.40
C SER A 22 -18.09 -9.26 0.97
N GLY A 23 -17.43 -9.46 -0.18
CA GLY A 23 -17.04 -10.79 -0.67
C GLY A 23 -16.05 -11.50 0.26
N TYR A 24 -15.23 -10.75 0.99
CA TYR A 24 -14.27 -11.29 1.97
C TYR A 24 -14.86 -11.48 3.37
N ASP A 25 -16.07 -11.02 3.64
CA ASP A 25 -16.78 -11.35 4.89
C ASP A 25 -17.08 -12.87 4.96
N ILE A 26 -17.08 -13.54 3.80
CA ILE A 26 -17.12 -14.99 3.68
C ILE A 26 -15.68 -15.52 3.73
N GLU A 27 -15.32 -16.14 4.85
CA GLU A 27 -13.96 -16.65 5.11
C GLU A 27 -13.45 -17.57 3.98
N ASP A 28 -14.31 -18.42 3.42
CA ASP A 28 -13.96 -19.30 2.31
C ASP A 28 -13.47 -18.54 1.07
N ASN A 29 -14.05 -17.38 0.75
CA ASN A 29 -13.60 -16.59 -0.41
C ASN A 29 -12.22 -15.98 -0.14
N TYR A 30 -11.97 -15.51 1.08
CA TYR A 30 -10.67 -14.99 1.50
C TYR A 30 -9.62 -16.10 1.45
N ASN A 31 -9.88 -17.23 2.09
CA ASN A 31 -8.99 -18.39 2.12
C ASN A 31 -8.72 -18.93 0.72
N TYR A 32 -9.72 -19.00 -0.15
CA TYR A 32 -9.52 -19.42 -1.54
C TYR A 32 -8.65 -18.43 -2.33
N THR A 33 -8.83 -17.12 -2.11
CA THR A 33 -7.99 -16.10 -2.76
C THR A 33 -6.52 -16.25 -2.37
N VAL A 34 -6.25 -16.40 -1.07
CA VAL A 34 -4.87 -16.48 -0.55
C VAL A 34 -4.23 -17.83 -0.85
N ASN A 35 -4.94 -18.93 -0.60
CA ASN A 35 -4.34 -20.27 -0.63
C ASN A 35 -4.44 -20.94 -2.00
N GLU A 36 -5.50 -20.68 -2.77
CA GLU A 36 -5.74 -21.37 -4.05
C GLU A 36 -5.33 -20.53 -5.25
N PHE A 37 -5.61 -19.22 -5.24
CA PHE A 37 -5.12 -18.34 -6.30
C PHE A 37 -3.70 -17.83 -6.04
N HIS A 38 -3.20 -17.92 -4.80
CA HIS A 38 -1.97 -17.25 -4.38
C HIS A 38 -1.98 -15.75 -4.73
N ALA A 39 -3.16 -15.14 -4.61
CA ALA A 39 -3.43 -13.76 -4.94
C ALA A 39 -3.51 -12.91 -3.67
N GLN A 40 -3.20 -11.63 -3.79
CA GLN A 40 -3.36 -10.68 -2.70
C GLN A 40 -4.80 -10.15 -2.68
N PRO A 41 -5.55 -10.35 -1.58
CA PRO A 41 -6.83 -9.69 -1.38
C PRO A 41 -6.61 -8.21 -1.08
N ILE A 42 -7.38 -7.34 -1.74
CA ILE A 42 -7.40 -5.90 -1.49
C ILE A 42 -8.72 -5.60 -0.78
N ILE A 43 -8.61 -5.30 0.51
CA ILE A 43 -9.74 -5.09 1.42
C ILE A 43 -9.76 -3.63 1.84
N ALA A 44 -10.94 -3.00 1.82
CA ALA A 44 -11.10 -1.65 2.32
C ALA A 44 -10.81 -1.62 3.83
N TYR A 45 -10.01 -0.65 4.27
CA TYR A 45 -9.68 -0.51 5.68
C TYR A 45 -10.91 -0.10 6.51
N ASN A 46 -11.25 -0.91 7.52
CA ASN A 46 -12.31 -0.61 8.47
C ASN A 46 -11.75 0.13 9.69
N LYS A 47 -12.14 1.39 9.86
CA LYS A 47 -11.72 2.25 10.98
C LYS A 47 -12.36 1.90 12.33
N ARG A 48 -13.41 1.08 12.36
CA ARG A 48 -14.08 0.71 13.62
C ARG A 48 -13.19 -0.25 14.40
N ASN A 49 -12.95 0.03 15.68
CA ASN A 49 -12.06 -0.77 16.56
C ASN A 49 -10.63 -0.92 16.04
N SER A 50 -10.14 0.01 15.21
CA SER A 50 -8.77 0.00 14.76
C SER A 50 -7.80 0.35 15.89
N TYR A 51 -6.66 -0.32 15.89
CA TYR A 51 -5.51 0.09 16.70
C TYR A 51 -4.84 1.33 16.10
N ALA A 52 -3.94 1.95 16.87
CA ALA A 52 -3.08 3.01 16.36
C ALA A 52 -2.30 2.52 15.13
N PRO A 53 -2.06 3.39 14.13
CA PRO A 53 -1.26 3.03 12.96
C PRO A 53 0.18 2.66 13.36
N PRO A 54 0.89 1.86 12.54
CA PRO A 54 2.34 1.68 12.66
C PRO A 54 3.09 3.01 12.68
N GLU A 55 4.28 3.04 13.29
CA GLU A 55 5.06 4.27 13.48
C GLU A 55 5.41 5.00 12.18
N GLU A 56 5.49 4.30 11.04
CA GLU A 56 5.78 4.92 9.73
C GLU A 56 4.54 5.45 9.01
N LEU A 57 3.34 5.30 9.58
CA LEU A 57 2.08 5.72 8.99
C LEU A 57 1.38 6.76 9.85
N ASN A 58 0.71 7.72 9.20
CA ASN A 58 -0.20 8.62 9.90
C ASN A 58 -1.59 8.00 10.11
N GLU A 59 -2.49 8.75 10.75
CA GLU A 59 -3.90 8.37 11.00
C GLU A 59 -4.71 8.06 9.71
N LYS A 60 -4.22 8.48 8.54
CA LYS A 60 -4.81 8.14 7.24
C LYS A 60 -4.18 6.91 6.60
N LEU A 61 -3.26 6.25 7.29
CA LEU A 61 -2.41 5.16 6.79
C LEU A 61 -1.54 5.58 5.61
N HIS A 62 -1.15 6.86 5.55
CA HIS A 62 -0.19 7.35 4.57
C HIS A 62 1.21 7.35 5.17
N GLN A 63 2.20 7.01 4.33
CA GLN A 63 3.61 6.98 4.72
C GLN A 63 4.09 8.36 5.16
N ILE A 64 4.78 8.43 6.30
CA ILE A 64 5.41 9.65 6.82
C ILE A 64 6.93 9.52 6.85
N CYS A 65 7.64 10.65 6.78
CA CYS A 65 9.08 10.70 7.01
C CYS A 65 9.40 10.78 8.50
N SER A 66 10.69 10.70 8.85
CA SER A 66 11.17 10.84 10.25
C SER A 66 10.82 12.17 10.92
N MET A 67 10.47 13.20 10.15
CA MET A 67 9.97 14.49 10.67
C MET A 67 8.44 14.54 10.81
N GLY A 68 7.73 13.44 10.51
CA GLY A 68 6.27 13.33 10.61
C GLY A 68 5.50 13.88 9.41
N TYR A 69 6.18 14.37 8.37
CA TYR A 69 5.49 14.85 7.16
C TYR A 69 5.08 13.69 6.25
N GLU A 70 3.86 13.75 5.73
CA GLU A 70 3.36 12.81 4.73
C GLU A 70 4.22 12.83 3.46
N LEU A 71 4.69 11.66 3.04
CA LEU A 71 5.47 11.50 1.82
C LEU A 71 4.56 11.61 0.59
N VAL A 72 5.12 12.15 -0.50
CA VAL A 72 4.37 12.36 -1.74
C VAL A 72 4.52 11.13 -2.63
N TYR A 73 3.42 10.55 -3.07
CA TYR A 73 3.44 9.48 -4.07
C TYR A 73 4.14 9.94 -5.35
N TRP A 74 5.10 9.15 -5.83
CA TRP A 74 5.99 9.47 -6.94
C TRP A 74 6.08 8.34 -7.96
N GLY A 75 4.96 7.66 -8.19
CA GLY A 75 4.84 6.57 -9.15
C GLY A 75 5.22 5.22 -8.57
N LYS A 76 5.53 4.26 -9.45
CA LYS A 76 5.84 2.87 -9.08
C LYS A 76 7.13 2.38 -9.75
N ASP A 77 7.86 1.48 -9.09
CA ASP A 77 8.99 0.70 -9.64
C ASP A 77 8.60 -0.76 -9.67
N GLY A 78 8.18 -1.30 -10.82
CA GLY A 78 7.70 -2.69 -10.86
C GLY A 78 6.55 -2.90 -9.87
N ASP A 79 6.86 -3.63 -8.79
CA ASP A 79 5.96 -4.00 -7.69
C ASP A 79 6.06 -3.07 -6.45
N TYR A 80 6.95 -2.07 -6.47
CA TYR A 80 7.17 -1.12 -5.37
C TYR A 80 6.48 0.23 -5.63
N LEU A 81 5.88 0.82 -4.59
CA LEU A 81 5.34 2.17 -4.66
C LEU A 81 6.43 3.17 -4.23
N LYS A 82 6.70 4.17 -5.07
CA LYS A 82 7.70 5.18 -4.76
C LYS A 82 7.06 6.34 -4.02
N PHE A 83 7.68 6.76 -2.94
CA PHE A 83 7.31 7.98 -2.23
C PHE A 83 8.53 8.89 -2.08
N ARG A 84 8.27 10.20 -2.04
CA ARG A 84 9.29 11.25 -2.07
C ARG A 84 9.11 12.27 -0.97
N CYS A 85 10.25 12.80 -0.54
CA CYS A 85 10.33 13.88 0.43
C CYS A 85 9.49 15.08 -0.05
N PRO A 86 8.49 15.53 0.74
CA PRO A 86 7.63 16.65 0.37
C PRO A 86 8.39 17.98 0.29
N HIS A 87 9.49 18.13 1.05
CA HIS A 87 10.31 19.34 1.02
C HIS A 87 11.04 19.53 -0.31
N VAL A 88 11.67 18.46 -0.84
CA VAL A 88 12.34 18.50 -2.15
C VAL A 88 11.36 18.80 -3.28
N LEU A 89 10.08 18.44 -3.10
CA LEU A 89 9.01 18.75 -4.05
C LEU A 89 8.35 20.11 -3.80
N GLY A 90 8.86 20.92 -2.86
CA GLY A 90 8.32 22.23 -2.52
C GLY A 90 6.91 22.20 -1.91
N LYS A 91 6.49 21.09 -1.32
CA LYS A 91 5.16 20.92 -0.69
C LYS A 91 5.14 21.33 0.78
N VAL A 92 6.28 21.25 1.45
CA VAL A 92 6.45 21.66 2.85
C VAL A 92 7.79 22.35 3.03
N ASP A 93 7.88 23.25 4.00
CA ASP A 93 9.16 23.81 4.43
C ASP A 93 9.65 23.07 5.68
N CYS A 94 10.56 22.12 5.49
CA CYS A 94 11.08 21.29 6.56
C CYS A 94 12.20 22.04 7.29
N PRO A 95 12.20 22.13 8.64
CA PRO A 95 13.18 22.92 9.39
C PRO A 95 14.66 22.57 9.10
N HIS A 96 14.94 21.32 8.73
CA HIS A 96 16.29 20.84 8.40
C HIS A 96 16.46 20.56 6.90
N GLY A 97 15.55 21.06 6.06
CA GLY A 97 15.44 20.73 4.66
C GLY A 97 15.36 19.22 4.42
N SER A 98 16.02 18.72 3.37
CA SER A 98 16.11 17.28 3.10
C SER A 98 17.31 16.61 3.77
N ILE A 99 18.26 17.39 4.31
CA ILE A 99 19.59 16.93 4.76
C ILE A 99 19.47 15.92 5.91
N TRP A 100 18.48 16.11 6.79
CA TRP A 100 18.22 15.19 7.90
C TRP A 100 17.83 13.78 7.45
N CYS A 101 17.05 13.68 6.36
CA CYS A 101 16.52 12.40 5.90
C CYS A 101 17.35 11.78 4.76
N SER A 102 18.17 12.58 4.06
CA SER A 102 19.03 12.11 2.97
C SER A 102 20.13 13.12 2.65
N SER A 103 21.33 12.62 2.38
CA SER A 103 22.44 13.42 1.84
C SER A 103 22.31 13.74 0.35
N SER A 104 21.32 13.18 -0.35
CA SER A 104 21.09 13.42 -1.77
C SER A 104 20.29 14.71 -2.00
N ASN A 105 20.61 15.44 -3.07
CA ASN A 105 19.75 16.53 -3.58
C ASN A 105 18.38 16.03 -4.09
N TYR A 106 18.27 14.73 -4.35
CA TYR A 106 17.03 14.03 -4.66
C TYR A 106 16.18 13.78 -3.39
N GLY A 107 16.73 14.02 -2.19
CA GLY A 107 16.05 13.81 -0.92
C GLY A 107 15.70 12.35 -0.64
N TYR A 108 14.98 12.15 0.47
CA TYR A 108 14.52 10.84 0.90
C TYR A 108 13.52 10.23 -0.10
N CYS A 109 13.72 8.94 -0.41
CA CYS A 109 12.83 8.15 -1.24
C CYS A 109 12.59 6.80 -0.57
N LEU A 110 11.31 6.48 -0.37
CA LEU A 110 10.85 5.18 0.09
C LEU A 110 10.37 4.39 -1.14
N LYS A 111 10.73 3.11 -1.21
CA LYS A 111 10.29 2.15 -2.24
C LYS A 111 9.78 0.89 -1.57
#